data_AF-A0A3P6KF05-F1
#
_entry.id   AF-A0A3P6KF05-F1
#
_cell.length_a   1.000
_cell.length_b   1.000
_cell.length_c   1.000
_cell.angle_alpha   90.00
_cell.angle_beta   90.00
_cell.angle_gamma   90.00
#
_symmetry.space_group_name_H-M   'P 1'
#
loop_
_entity.id
_entity.type
_entity.pdbx_description
1 polymer ?
#
loop_
_entity_poly.entity_id
_entity_poly.type
_entity_poly.pdbx_seq_one_letter_code
_entity_poly.pdbx_strand_id
1 'polypeptide(L)'
;MKNEIWSWIGDLSQVAGIKHYELRSGRAKGTEAFDVRTGAGLAFTVVKDRALDIAWASYKDTALSFITPNGIVAPAFFESQGNGFLRSFYAGLLTTCGLSYIGTPCEDEGETLGLHGRLSATPAEEVGYRTERTDDGIEFVINGKVRETRLFGENLTLERTIRCRYGENVLRIEDKVTNHGFTRQPLQILYHFNYGWPLLSPQARNLAVG
;
A
#
# COMPACT_ATOMS: atom_id res chain seq x y z
N MET A 1 -14.62 27.49 -7.45
CA MET A 1 -13.63 26.89 -6.52
C MET A 1 -12.60 25.95 -7.16
N LYS A 2 -12.93 24.81 -7.82
CA LYS A 2 -11.90 23.82 -8.27
C LYS A 2 -10.82 24.37 -9.25
N ASN A 3 -11.13 25.38 -10.06
CA ASN A 3 -10.18 25.98 -11.02
C ASN A 3 -9.56 27.31 -10.56
N GLU A 4 -10.07 27.92 -9.49
CA GLU A 4 -9.61 29.24 -9.02
C GLU A 4 -8.40 29.15 -8.10
N ILE A 5 -8.07 27.96 -7.58
CA ILE A 5 -6.99 27.82 -6.61
C ILE A 5 -5.64 28.33 -7.12
N TRP A 6 -5.39 28.21 -8.42
CA TRP A 6 -4.18 28.66 -9.09
C TRP A 6 -3.99 30.18 -9.08
N SER A 7 -5.04 30.98 -8.85
CA SER A 7 -4.87 32.42 -8.63
C SER A 7 -4.38 32.76 -7.22
N TRP A 8 -4.37 31.78 -6.30
CA TRP A 8 -4.05 31.96 -4.88
C TRP A 8 -2.78 31.24 -4.44
N ILE A 9 -2.28 30.28 -5.22
CA ILE A 9 -1.11 29.47 -4.87
C ILE A 9 -0.04 29.56 -5.96
N GLY A 10 1.23 29.57 -5.54
CA GLY A 10 2.36 29.48 -6.47
C GLY A 10 2.63 28.06 -6.97
N ASP A 11 2.30 27.05 -6.15
CA ASP A 11 2.49 25.64 -6.46
C ASP A 11 1.45 24.77 -5.73
N LEU A 12 0.98 23.69 -6.36
CA LEU A 12 -0.03 22.80 -5.77
C LEU A 12 0.44 22.15 -4.46
N SER A 13 1.75 21.90 -4.33
CA SER A 13 2.37 21.34 -3.13
C SER A 13 2.10 22.17 -1.86
N GLN A 14 1.69 23.44 -1.99
CA GLN A 14 1.22 24.23 -0.86
C GLN A 14 0.03 23.57 -0.15
N VAL A 15 -0.87 22.91 -0.89
CA VAL A 15 -2.16 22.43 -0.37
C VAL A 15 -2.42 20.93 -0.58
N ALA A 16 -1.82 20.32 -1.61
CA ALA A 16 -2.05 18.95 -2.00
C ALA A 16 -0.92 18.41 -2.88
N GLY A 17 -0.92 17.11 -3.19
CA GLY A 17 0.01 16.52 -4.14
C GLY A 17 0.69 15.25 -3.65
N ILE A 18 1.61 14.78 -4.47
CA ILE A 18 2.43 13.58 -4.23
C ILE A 18 3.87 14.04 -3.98
N LYS A 19 4.48 13.55 -2.91
CA LYS A 19 5.90 13.75 -2.60
C LYS A 19 6.62 12.41 -2.55
N HIS A 20 7.53 12.18 -3.49
CA HIS A 20 8.39 11.00 -3.52
C HIS A 20 9.67 11.21 -2.68
N TYR A 21 10.10 10.19 -1.93
CA TYR A 21 11.32 10.24 -1.11
C TYR A 21 11.85 8.84 -0.77
N GLU A 22 13.12 8.80 -0.33
CA GLU A 22 13.77 7.60 0.22
C GLU A 22 13.97 7.74 1.74
N LEU A 23 13.65 6.69 2.49
CA LEU A 23 13.96 6.56 3.91
C LEU A 23 15.42 6.17 4.10
N ARG A 24 16.18 6.92 4.90
CA ARG A 24 17.65 6.79 4.96
C ARG A 24 18.21 6.15 6.24
N SER A 25 17.37 5.75 7.18
CA SER A 25 17.80 5.30 8.52
C SER A 25 17.06 4.07 9.03
N GLY A 26 17.71 3.33 9.94
CA GLY A 26 17.13 2.19 10.63
C GLY A 26 16.74 1.05 9.67
N ARG A 27 15.73 0.27 10.06
CA ARG A 27 15.23 -0.87 9.27
C ARG A 27 14.51 -0.45 7.99
N ALA A 28 14.13 0.82 7.85
CA ALA A 28 13.51 1.37 6.66
C ALA A 28 14.52 1.86 5.60
N LYS A 29 15.82 1.81 5.90
CA LYS A 29 16.86 2.38 5.03
C LYS A 29 16.78 1.78 3.61
N GLY A 30 16.74 2.66 2.61
CA GLY A 30 16.67 2.31 1.20
C GLY A 30 15.25 2.05 0.70
N THR A 31 14.23 2.18 1.54
CA THR A 31 12.84 2.10 1.11
C THR A 31 12.35 3.43 0.56
N GLU A 32 11.81 3.40 -0.64
CA GLU A 32 11.13 4.52 -1.29
C GLU A 32 9.64 4.57 -0.91
N ALA A 33 9.10 5.79 -0.80
CA ALA A 33 7.70 6.02 -0.46
C ALA A 33 7.16 7.33 -1.07
N PHE A 34 5.84 7.42 -1.14
CA PHE A 34 5.10 8.58 -1.61
C PHE A 34 4.16 9.06 -0.51
N ASP A 35 4.32 10.31 -0.08
CA ASP A 35 3.31 10.97 0.74
C ASP A 35 2.31 11.66 -0.18
N VAL A 36 1.03 11.39 0.06
CA VAL A 36 -0.09 11.95 -0.71
C VAL A 36 -0.96 12.79 0.21
N ARG A 37 -1.26 14.02 -0.20
CA ARG A 37 -2.24 14.89 0.47
C ARG A 37 -3.31 15.29 -0.52
N THR A 38 -4.58 15.05 -0.21
CA THR A 38 -5.69 15.39 -1.12
C THR A 38 -6.14 16.84 -1.03
N GLY A 39 -5.70 17.57 0.00
CA GLY A 39 -6.16 18.93 0.29
C GLY A 39 -7.54 19.02 0.94
N ALA A 40 -8.24 17.90 1.14
CA ALA A 40 -9.54 17.84 1.83
C ALA A 40 -9.48 17.32 3.28
N GLY A 41 -8.27 16.99 3.74
CA GLY A 41 -7.99 16.42 5.06
C GLY A 41 -7.43 15.01 5.01
N LEU A 42 -7.66 14.24 3.94
CA LEU A 42 -7.06 12.92 3.76
C LEU A 42 -5.59 13.04 3.36
N ALA A 43 -4.73 12.34 4.11
CA ALA A 43 -3.32 12.16 3.78
C ALA A 43 -2.90 10.71 4.04
N PHE A 44 -1.99 10.18 3.23
CA PHE A 44 -1.50 8.81 3.37
C PHE A 44 -0.12 8.60 2.73
N THR A 45 0.59 7.56 3.17
CA THR A 45 1.90 7.17 2.66
C THR A 45 1.81 5.84 1.91
N VAL A 46 2.10 5.86 0.61
CA VAL A 46 2.25 4.66 -0.23
C VAL A 46 3.71 4.21 -0.18
N VAL A 47 3.96 2.94 0.13
CA VAL A 47 5.32 2.42 0.30
C VAL A 47 5.72 1.62 -0.94
N LYS A 48 6.57 2.23 -1.78
CA LYS A 48 6.98 1.66 -3.08
C LYS A 48 7.55 0.26 -2.91
N ASP A 49 8.44 0.09 -1.94
CA ASP A 49 9.16 -1.18 -1.78
C ASP A 49 8.41 -2.20 -0.90
N ARG A 50 7.11 -1.98 -0.66
CA ARG A 50 6.23 -2.86 0.09
C ARG A 50 4.91 -3.02 -0.67
N ALA A 51 4.98 -3.52 -1.91
CA ALA A 51 3.85 -3.73 -2.80
C ALA A 51 2.94 -2.52 -3.12
N LEU A 52 3.46 -1.28 -2.99
CA LEU A 52 2.63 -0.06 -3.05
C LEU A 52 1.46 -0.13 -2.04
N ASP A 53 1.68 -0.79 -0.91
CA ASP A 53 0.76 -0.78 0.22
C ASP A 53 0.80 0.56 0.96
N ILE A 54 -0.12 0.75 1.90
CA ILE A 54 -0.35 2.06 2.52
C ILE A 54 -0.04 1.97 4.01
N ALA A 55 0.99 2.71 4.44
CA ALA A 55 1.42 2.77 5.82
C ALA A 55 0.58 3.76 6.63
N TRP A 56 1.08 4.98 6.85
CA TRP A 56 0.33 6.01 7.57
C TRP A 56 -0.85 6.49 6.76
N ALA A 57 -1.98 6.70 7.42
CA ALA A 57 -3.13 7.40 6.88
C ALA A 57 -3.81 8.23 7.97
N SER A 58 -4.22 9.43 7.62
CA SER A 58 -4.90 10.36 8.53
C SER A 58 -6.01 11.12 7.82
N TYR A 59 -7.03 11.49 8.58
CA TYR A 59 -8.05 12.44 8.14
C TYR A 59 -8.08 13.63 9.08
N LYS A 60 -7.79 14.84 8.56
CA LYS A 60 -7.65 16.08 9.34
C LYS A 60 -6.72 15.88 10.54
N ASP A 61 -5.53 15.33 10.24
CA ASP A 61 -4.48 14.99 11.21
C ASP A 61 -4.87 13.97 12.29
N THR A 62 -6.07 13.38 12.19
CA THR A 62 -6.50 12.27 13.05
C THR A 62 -6.07 10.97 12.41
N ALA A 63 -5.27 10.17 13.11
CA ALA A 63 -4.79 8.88 12.62
C ALA A 63 -5.95 7.92 12.30
N LEU A 64 -5.84 7.23 11.16
CA LEU A 64 -6.76 6.18 10.74
C LEU A 64 -6.12 4.80 10.88
N SER A 65 -4.81 4.69 10.58
CA SER A 65 -4.12 3.40 10.53
C SER A 65 -3.53 2.98 11.87
N PHE A 66 -3.48 1.66 12.09
CA PHE A 66 -2.66 1.07 13.14
C PHE A 66 -1.23 0.86 12.63
N ILE A 67 -0.23 1.28 13.40
CA ILE A 67 1.18 1.11 13.06
C ILE A 67 1.83 0.29 14.18
N THR A 68 2.46 -0.83 13.82
CA THR A 68 3.17 -1.65 14.80
C THR A 68 4.51 -1.02 15.21
N PRO A 69 5.13 -1.46 16.31
CA PRO A 69 6.47 -1.01 16.70
C PRO A 69 7.57 -1.25 15.65
N ASN A 70 7.31 -2.07 14.63
CA ASN A 70 8.26 -2.29 13.55
C ASN A 70 8.46 -1.04 12.67
N GLY A 71 7.41 -0.22 12.49
CA GLY A 71 7.38 0.80 11.45
C GLY A 71 7.65 0.21 10.05
N ILE A 72 8.02 1.04 9.08
CA ILE A 72 8.44 0.54 7.77
C ILE A 72 9.74 -0.28 7.91
N VAL A 73 9.73 -1.48 7.31
CA VAL A 73 10.88 -2.38 7.28
C VAL A 73 11.20 -2.73 5.82
N ALA A 74 12.43 -2.44 5.41
CA ALA A 74 12.90 -2.72 4.05
C ALA A 74 12.81 -4.22 3.73
N PRO A 75 12.49 -4.59 2.47
CA PRO A 75 12.44 -5.97 2.00
C PRO A 75 13.64 -6.83 2.35
N ALA A 76 14.84 -6.24 2.42
CA ALA A 76 16.07 -6.92 2.78
C ALA A 76 16.04 -7.57 4.19
N PHE A 77 15.13 -7.14 5.06
CA PHE A 77 14.94 -7.70 6.40
C PHE A 77 13.73 -8.65 6.52
N PHE A 78 13.13 -9.06 5.39
CA PHE A 78 11.97 -9.95 5.39
C PHE A 78 12.39 -11.40 5.70
N GLU A 79 11.67 -12.03 6.62
CA GLU A 79 11.82 -13.44 6.96
C GLU A 79 10.57 -14.20 6.50
N SER A 80 10.72 -15.07 5.50
CA SER A 80 9.57 -15.72 4.85
C SER A 80 9.11 -17.02 5.50
N GLN A 81 9.79 -17.49 6.55
CA GLN A 81 9.52 -18.79 7.16
C GLN A 81 8.76 -18.63 8.47
N GLY A 82 7.84 -19.55 8.75
CA GLY A 82 7.01 -19.52 9.97
C GLY A 82 6.36 -18.15 10.18
N ASN A 83 6.47 -17.62 11.40
CA ASN A 83 5.94 -16.30 11.77
C ASN A 83 6.89 -15.12 11.45
N GLY A 84 7.92 -15.32 10.62
CA GLY A 84 8.92 -14.30 10.28
C GLY A 84 8.32 -12.99 9.74
N PHE A 85 7.19 -13.07 9.03
CA PHE A 85 6.38 -11.94 8.58
C PHE A 85 6.16 -10.88 9.68
N LEU A 86 5.89 -11.32 10.92
CA LEU A 86 5.59 -10.44 12.06
C LEU A 86 6.76 -9.51 12.46
N ARG A 87 8.00 -9.82 12.04
CA ARG A 87 9.19 -8.96 12.26
C ARG A 87 9.31 -7.81 11.25
N SER A 88 8.47 -7.80 10.22
CA SER A 88 8.41 -6.73 9.21
C SER A 88 7.00 -6.16 9.02
N PHE A 89 5.98 -6.80 9.61
CA PHE A 89 4.61 -6.37 9.51
C PHE A 89 4.42 -5.03 10.21
N TYR A 90 4.20 -3.98 9.43
CA TYR A 90 3.96 -2.62 9.93
C TYR A 90 2.47 -2.35 10.19
N ALA A 91 1.60 -3.31 9.86
CA ALA A 91 0.15 -3.14 9.72
C ALA A 91 -0.19 -2.09 8.66
N GLY A 92 -0.08 -0.80 8.99
CA GLY A 92 -0.44 0.28 8.08
C GLY A 92 -1.94 0.31 7.80
N LEU A 93 -2.40 1.32 7.04
CA LEU A 93 -3.79 1.37 6.60
C LEU A 93 -4.12 0.10 5.82
N LEU A 94 -3.21 -0.32 4.93
CA LEU A 94 -3.37 -1.52 4.10
C LEU A 94 -2.04 -2.26 4.07
N THR A 95 -2.08 -3.56 4.35
CA THR A 95 -1.05 -4.53 3.93
C THR A 95 -1.72 -5.57 3.04
N THR A 96 -1.21 -5.79 1.84
CA THR A 96 -1.76 -6.80 0.92
C THR A 96 -0.99 -8.11 1.10
N CYS A 97 -1.71 -9.14 1.54
CA CYS A 97 -1.18 -10.49 1.70
C CYS A 97 -1.49 -11.32 0.45
N GLY A 98 -0.58 -12.22 0.07
CA GLY A 98 -0.69 -13.01 -1.15
C GLY A 98 0.64 -13.14 -1.89
N LEU A 99 0.63 -13.45 -3.19
CA LEU A 99 -0.51 -13.85 -4.06
C LEU A 99 -0.66 -15.37 -4.16
N SER A 100 0.45 -16.11 -4.11
CA SER A 100 0.43 -17.57 -4.25
C SER A 100 -0.22 -18.27 -3.05
N TYR A 101 -0.07 -17.72 -1.85
CA TYR A 101 -0.70 -18.20 -0.62
C TYR A 101 -0.96 -17.08 0.38
N ILE A 102 -1.93 -17.30 1.27
CA ILE A 102 -2.14 -16.52 2.49
C ILE A 102 -2.45 -17.46 3.65
N GLY A 103 -2.32 -16.95 4.88
CA GLY A 103 -2.80 -17.64 6.07
C GLY A 103 -1.66 -18.03 6.99
N THR A 104 -1.97 -18.91 7.94
CA THR A 104 -1.03 -19.40 8.96
C THR A 104 0.07 -20.25 8.31
N PRO A 105 1.30 -20.25 8.87
CA PRO A 105 2.36 -21.10 8.36
C PRO A 105 1.96 -22.57 8.33
N CYS A 106 2.30 -23.27 7.25
CA CYS A 106 1.97 -24.67 7.05
C CYS A 106 2.96 -25.36 6.10
N GLU A 107 2.85 -26.67 6.00
CA GLU A 107 3.40 -27.46 4.89
C GLU A 107 2.26 -27.70 3.90
N ASP A 108 2.46 -27.33 2.63
CA ASP A 108 1.50 -27.57 1.55
C ASP A 108 2.22 -28.16 0.34
N GLU A 109 1.74 -29.30 -0.16
CA GLU A 109 2.36 -30.07 -1.25
C GLU A 109 3.90 -30.29 -1.11
N GLY A 110 4.41 -30.36 0.12
CA GLY A 110 5.85 -30.54 0.40
C GLY A 110 6.67 -29.24 0.40
N GLU A 111 6.01 -28.08 0.39
CA GLU A 111 6.61 -26.76 0.55
C GLU A 111 6.25 -26.15 1.91
N THR A 112 7.27 -25.65 2.63
CA THR A 112 7.07 -24.86 3.85
C THR A 112 6.65 -23.44 3.50
N LEU A 113 5.40 -23.09 3.80
CA LEU A 113 4.83 -21.77 3.57
C LEU A 113 4.84 -20.91 4.85
N GLY A 114 5.23 -19.65 4.69
CA GLY A 114 5.24 -18.67 5.78
C GLY A 114 3.88 -18.07 6.08
N LEU A 115 3.86 -17.14 7.03
CA LEU A 115 2.67 -16.36 7.34
C LEU A 115 2.40 -15.32 6.22
N HIS A 116 1.18 -15.35 5.65
CA HIS A 116 0.61 -14.31 4.78
C HIS A 116 1.29 -14.03 3.41
N GLY A 117 2.09 -14.95 2.89
CA GLY A 117 2.68 -14.78 1.56
C GLY A 117 3.86 -13.81 1.56
N ARG A 118 4.28 -13.43 0.36
CA ARG A 118 5.49 -12.62 0.14
C ARG A 118 5.18 -11.20 -0.33
N LEU A 119 3.99 -10.98 -0.89
CA LEU A 119 3.63 -9.76 -1.62
C LEU A 119 3.98 -8.50 -0.83
N SER A 120 3.55 -8.39 0.43
CA SER A 120 3.78 -7.19 1.25
C SER A 120 5.26 -6.80 1.41
N ALA A 121 6.20 -7.72 1.20
CA ALA A 121 7.64 -7.50 1.27
C ALA A 121 8.32 -7.44 -0.11
N THR A 122 7.55 -7.44 -1.19
CA THR A 122 8.08 -7.38 -2.55
C THR A 122 8.11 -5.93 -3.04
N PRO A 123 9.26 -5.42 -3.51
CA PRO A 123 9.34 -4.10 -4.10
C PRO A 123 8.54 -3.99 -5.40
N ALA A 124 7.93 -2.83 -5.63
CA ALA A 124 7.27 -2.55 -6.90
C ALA A 124 8.29 -2.15 -8.00
N GLU A 125 8.07 -2.66 -9.20
CA GLU A 125 8.74 -2.33 -10.46
C GLU A 125 7.82 -1.50 -11.37
N GLU A 126 8.40 -0.88 -12.41
CA GLU A 126 7.65 -0.05 -13.38
C GLU A 126 6.75 1.02 -12.70
N VAL A 127 7.27 1.65 -11.64
CA VAL A 127 6.50 2.59 -10.80
C VAL A 127 6.47 3.97 -11.44
N GLY A 128 5.27 4.52 -11.60
CA GLY A 128 5.03 5.88 -12.07
C GLY A 128 4.11 6.63 -11.11
N TYR A 129 4.29 7.95 -11.02
CA TYR A 129 3.37 8.83 -10.30
C TYR A 129 3.21 10.15 -11.06
N ARG A 130 2.01 10.73 -10.99
CA ARG A 130 1.67 11.95 -11.71
C ARG A 130 0.51 12.70 -11.07
N THR A 131 0.51 14.00 -11.32
CA THR A 131 -0.62 14.89 -11.05
C THR A 131 -1.23 15.28 -12.38
N GLU A 132 -2.49 14.95 -12.61
CA GLU A 132 -3.20 15.21 -13.86
C GLU A 132 -4.31 16.21 -13.63
N ARG A 133 -4.46 17.16 -14.55
CA ARG A 133 -5.64 18.03 -14.61
C ARG A 133 -6.58 17.46 -15.65
N THR A 134 -7.78 17.11 -15.22
CA THR A 134 -8.88 16.65 -16.06
C THR A 134 -10.02 17.67 -16.02
N ASP A 135 -11.05 17.45 -16.82
CA ASP A 135 -12.27 18.27 -16.77
C ASP A 135 -12.98 18.15 -15.40
N ASP A 136 -12.79 17.03 -14.69
CA ASP A 136 -13.39 16.74 -13.38
C ASP A 136 -12.63 17.35 -12.19
N GLY A 137 -11.40 17.82 -12.41
CA GLY A 137 -10.54 18.41 -11.39
C GLY A 137 -9.07 17.99 -11.49
N ILE A 138 -8.39 17.95 -10.35
CA ILE A 138 -6.99 17.51 -10.27
C ILE A 138 -6.98 16.10 -9.68
N GLU A 139 -6.32 15.17 -10.35
CA GLU A 139 -6.16 13.78 -9.94
C GLU A 139 -4.70 13.48 -9.63
N PHE A 140 -4.47 12.70 -8.58
CA PHE A 140 -3.17 12.19 -8.17
C PHE A 140 -3.17 10.68 -8.40
N VAL A 141 -2.23 10.20 -9.21
CA VAL A 141 -2.14 8.79 -9.60
C VAL A 141 -0.76 8.25 -9.27
N ILE A 142 -0.71 7.09 -8.62
CA ILE A 142 0.49 6.28 -8.43
C ILE A 142 0.18 4.89 -8.97
N ASN A 143 1.04 4.35 -9.83
CA ASN A 143 0.88 3.00 -10.37
C ASN A 143 2.20 2.24 -10.38
N GLY A 144 2.14 0.92 -10.40
CA GLY A 144 3.30 0.06 -10.55
C GLY A 144 2.93 -1.41 -10.52
N LYS A 145 3.95 -2.27 -10.65
CA LYS A 145 3.79 -3.72 -10.71
C LYS A 145 4.55 -4.38 -9.58
N VAL A 146 4.00 -5.46 -9.05
CA VAL A 146 4.65 -6.28 -8.04
C VAL A 146 4.63 -7.72 -8.53
N ARG A 147 5.81 -8.33 -8.63
CA ARG A 147 5.96 -9.67 -9.20
C ARG A 147 6.32 -10.68 -8.14
N GLU A 148 5.48 -11.69 -7.96
CA GLU A 148 5.81 -12.88 -7.20
C GLU A 148 6.21 -13.98 -8.17
N THR A 149 7.45 -14.45 -8.07
CA THR A 149 7.98 -15.43 -9.01
C THR A 149 9.02 -16.35 -8.40
N ARG A 150 9.05 -17.58 -8.91
CA ARG A 150 10.08 -18.58 -8.67
C ARG A 150 10.39 -19.33 -9.97
N LEU A 151 11.67 -19.65 -10.19
CA LEU A 151 12.06 -20.53 -11.30
C LEU A 151 11.39 -21.90 -11.13
N PHE A 152 10.72 -22.39 -12.17
CA PHE A 152 9.89 -23.61 -12.14
C PHE A 152 8.70 -23.54 -11.17
N GLY A 153 8.25 -22.34 -10.80
CA GLY A 153 7.09 -22.12 -9.95
C GLY A 153 6.16 -21.04 -10.49
N GLU A 154 5.64 -20.24 -9.58
CA GLU A 154 4.74 -19.14 -9.85
C GLU A 154 5.38 -18.02 -10.69
N ASN A 155 4.54 -17.34 -11.46
CA ASN A 155 4.89 -16.11 -12.16
C ASN A 155 3.63 -15.23 -12.19
N LEU A 156 3.32 -14.66 -11.03
CA LEU A 156 2.15 -13.81 -10.81
C LEU A 156 2.61 -12.35 -10.77
N THR A 157 1.85 -11.47 -11.40
CA THR A 157 2.06 -10.02 -11.31
C THR A 157 0.79 -9.34 -10.86
N LEU A 158 0.89 -8.51 -9.84
CA LEU A 158 -0.15 -7.56 -9.44
C LEU A 158 0.21 -6.18 -9.98
N GLU A 159 -0.64 -5.64 -10.84
CA GLU A 159 -0.58 -4.26 -11.31
C GLU A 159 -1.51 -3.43 -10.42
N ARG A 160 -0.96 -2.50 -9.64
CA ARG A 160 -1.73 -1.62 -8.75
C ARG A 160 -1.79 -0.21 -9.29
N THR A 161 -2.97 0.39 -9.27
CA THR A 161 -3.15 1.83 -9.43
C THR A 161 -3.90 2.44 -8.26
N ILE A 162 -3.28 3.43 -7.64
CA ILE A 162 -3.83 4.24 -6.55
C ILE A 162 -4.22 5.60 -7.11
N ARG A 163 -5.48 6.01 -6.86
CA ARG A 163 -6.02 7.30 -7.32
C ARG A 163 -6.70 8.05 -6.18
N CYS A 164 -6.48 9.36 -6.14
CA CYS A 164 -7.28 10.28 -5.33
C CYS A 164 -7.40 11.63 -6.04
N ARG A 165 -8.38 12.45 -5.64
CA ARG A 165 -8.66 13.74 -6.29
C ARG A 165 -8.49 14.89 -5.31
N TYR A 166 -8.05 16.03 -5.82
CA TYR A 166 -7.97 17.26 -5.04
C TYR A 166 -9.37 17.66 -4.53
N GLY A 167 -9.46 17.96 -3.23
CA GLY A 167 -10.71 18.35 -2.59
C GLY A 167 -11.63 17.16 -2.24
N GLU A 168 -11.18 15.91 -2.41
CA GLU A 168 -11.92 14.71 -2.01
C GLU A 168 -11.20 13.94 -0.91
N ASN A 169 -11.96 13.30 -0.02
CA ASN A 169 -11.45 12.39 1.01
C ASN A 169 -11.71 10.93 0.59
N VAL A 170 -11.29 10.60 -0.64
CA VAL A 170 -11.48 9.29 -1.25
C VAL A 170 -10.15 8.79 -1.80
N LEU A 171 -9.80 7.58 -1.40
CA LEU A 171 -8.70 6.79 -1.92
C LEU A 171 -9.30 5.62 -2.72
N ARG A 172 -8.86 5.43 -3.96
CA ARG A 172 -9.26 4.31 -4.81
C ARG A 172 -8.03 3.46 -5.14
N ILE A 173 -8.18 2.15 -5.00
CA ILE A 173 -7.16 1.16 -5.34
C ILE A 173 -7.76 0.23 -6.38
N GLU A 174 -7.07 0.06 -7.50
CA GLU A 174 -7.43 -0.83 -8.58
C GLU A 174 -6.26 -1.79 -8.80
N ASP A 175 -6.51 -3.06 -8.57
CA ASP A 175 -5.51 -4.12 -8.71
C ASP A 175 -5.94 -5.09 -9.80
N LYS A 176 -4.98 -5.46 -10.66
CA LYS A 176 -5.13 -6.50 -11.66
C LYS A 176 -4.05 -7.55 -11.47
N VAL A 177 -4.46 -8.80 -11.24
CA VAL A 177 -3.52 -9.92 -11.14
C VAL A 177 -3.47 -10.68 -12.46
N THR A 178 -2.26 -10.90 -12.98
CA THR A 178 -2.01 -11.67 -14.20
C THR A 178 -1.09 -12.85 -13.88
N ASN A 179 -1.47 -14.05 -14.32
CA ASN A 179 -0.58 -15.20 -14.33
C ASN A 179 0.18 -15.24 -15.67
N HIS A 180 1.49 -15.04 -15.61
CA HIS A 180 2.41 -15.08 -16.74
C HIS A 180 3.06 -16.46 -16.93
N GLY A 181 2.75 -17.43 -16.07
CA GLY A 181 3.21 -18.80 -16.19
C GLY A 181 2.42 -19.60 -17.22
N PHE A 182 2.91 -20.80 -17.52
CA PHE A 182 2.27 -21.73 -18.47
C PHE A 182 1.31 -22.72 -17.79
N THR A 183 1.21 -22.69 -16.46
CA THR A 183 0.36 -23.58 -15.66
C THR A 183 -0.61 -22.76 -14.82
N ARG A 184 -1.72 -23.39 -14.39
CA ARG A 184 -2.61 -22.79 -13.39
C ARG A 184 -1.84 -22.62 -12.08
N GLN A 185 -2.05 -21.49 -11.44
CA GLN A 185 -1.43 -21.12 -10.18
C GLN A 185 -2.52 -20.82 -9.15
N PRO A 186 -2.33 -21.19 -7.87
CA PRO A 186 -3.15 -20.66 -6.79
C PRO A 186 -3.11 -19.13 -6.79
N LEU A 187 -4.26 -18.52 -6.49
CA LEU A 187 -4.39 -17.08 -6.30
C LEU A 187 -5.19 -16.82 -5.03
N GLN A 188 -4.52 -16.25 -4.05
CA GLN A 188 -5.08 -15.86 -2.76
C GLN A 188 -4.67 -14.42 -2.47
N ILE A 189 -5.65 -13.57 -2.17
CA ILE A 189 -5.40 -12.17 -1.86
C ILE A 189 -6.21 -11.74 -0.65
N LEU A 190 -5.57 -11.05 0.27
CA LEU A 190 -6.20 -10.43 1.42
C LEU A 190 -5.75 -8.97 1.50
N TYR A 191 -6.72 -8.06 1.37
CA TYR A 191 -6.52 -6.64 1.65
C TYR A 191 -6.65 -6.43 3.16
N HIS A 192 -5.53 -6.53 3.86
CA HIS A 192 -5.51 -6.45 5.31
C HIS A 192 -5.54 -4.99 5.76
N PHE A 193 -6.75 -4.43 5.88
CA PHE A 193 -6.94 -3.07 6.40
C PHE A 193 -6.79 -3.04 7.92
N ASN A 194 -5.92 -2.18 8.45
CA ASN A 194 -5.68 -2.07 9.89
C ASN A 194 -6.00 -0.67 10.41
N TYR A 195 -7.08 -0.58 11.17
CA TYR A 195 -7.50 0.66 11.82
C TYR A 195 -6.95 0.75 13.24
N GLY A 196 -6.46 1.93 13.61
CA GLY A 196 -5.84 2.19 14.91
C GLY A 196 -6.59 3.23 15.73
N TRP A 197 -6.13 3.48 16.95
CA TRP A 197 -6.58 4.63 17.74
C TRP A 197 -6.19 5.94 17.01
N PRO A 198 -7.00 7.02 17.06
CA PRO A 198 -8.25 7.17 17.83
C PRO A 198 -9.52 6.65 17.16
N LEU A 199 -9.46 6.19 15.91
CA LEU A 199 -10.63 5.63 15.22
C LEU A 199 -11.14 4.36 15.91
N LEU A 200 -10.23 3.44 16.24
CA LEU A 200 -10.52 2.23 16.98
C LEU A 200 -10.34 2.45 18.49
N SER A 201 -11.43 2.28 19.24
CA SER A 201 -11.50 2.41 20.69
C SER A 201 -12.64 1.52 21.22
N PRO A 202 -12.79 1.32 22.54
CA PRO A 202 -13.94 0.62 23.10
C PRO A 202 -15.30 1.25 22.72
N GLN A 203 -15.32 2.52 22.31
CA GLN A 203 -16.52 3.24 21.88
C GLN A 203 -16.75 3.14 20.36
N ALA A 204 -15.80 2.59 19.61
CA ALA A 204 -15.92 2.43 18.17
C ALA A 204 -17.08 1.49 17.83
N ARG A 205 -17.74 1.78 16.71
CA ARG A 205 -18.83 0.96 16.18
C ARG A 205 -18.53 0.65 14.73
N ASN A 206 -18.70 -0.60 14.34
CA ASN A 206 -18.77 -0.94 12.94
C ASN A 206 -20.18 -0.59 12.44
N LEU A 207 -20.27 0.43 11.59
CA LEU A 207 -21.52 0.91 11.02
C LEU A 207 -21.86 0.24 9.69
N ALA A 208 -21.19 -0.86 9.32
CA ALA A 208 -21.44 -1.55 8.06
C ALA A 208 -22.95 -1.77 7.86
N VAL A 209 -23.50 -1.05 6.90
CA VAL A 209 -24.83 -1.29 6.35
C VAL A 209 -24.62 -2.33 5.28
N GLY A 210 -25.01 -3.57 5.58
CA GLY A 210 -25.10 -4.64 4.58
C GLY A 210 -26.21 -4.38 3.59
#